data_AF-A0A1V5R9U1-F1
#
_entry.id   AF-A0A1V5R9U1-F1
#
_cell.length_a   1.000
_cell.length_b   1.000
_cell.length_c   1.000
_cell.angle_alpha   90.00
_cell.angle_beta   90.00
_cell.angle_gamma   90.00
#
_symmetry.space_group_name_H-M   'P 1'
#
loop_
_entity.id
_entity.type
_entity.pdbx_description
1 polymer ?
#
loop_
_entity_poly.entity_id
_entity_poly.type
_entity_poly.pdbx_seq_one_letter_code
_entity_poly.pdbx_strand_id
1 'polypeptide(L)'
;MSADGRDDIISKNEAPEIAAAPANLASARQSAANDEKSRMKDIKYHPKLTGPVDELGEIDVVNFRRLNSDPGVAAEKIKQKVKNLEAESYTKRLAGIKSWRQSPINKLYLAIGQESLLKKKSVPEIIEARAQNGQDYLTQEEFDTIVNLNKELKY
;
A
#
# COMPACT_ATOMS: atom_id res chain seq x y z
N MET A 1 66.98 60.83 -38.79
CA MET A 1 67.24 62.08 -38.05
C MET A 1 66.27 62.15 -36.88
N SER A 2 66.83 62.31 -35.68
CA SER A 2 66.25 62.83 -34.42
C SER A 2 64.95 62.19 -33.91
N ALA A 3 64.92 61.41 -32.83
CA ALA A 3 65.25 61.70 -31.42
C ALA A 3 64.25 62.64 -30.73
N ASP A 4 63.92 62.25 -29.48
CA ASP A 4 63.37 63.04 -28.37
C ASP A 4 61.84 63.25 -28.35
N GLY A 5 61.09 63.03 -27.28
CA GLY A 5 61.31 62.64 -25.89
C GLY A 5 59.92 62.22 -25.31
N ARG A 6 59.81 61.26 -24.37
CA ARG A 6 60.01 61.45 -22.92
C ARG A 6 59.03 62.49 -22.35
N ASP A 7 58.19 62.24 -21.35
CA ASP A 7 58.28 61.37 -20.17
C ASP A 7 56.92 61.48 -19.43
N ASP A 8 56.34 60.40 -18.90
CA ASP A 8 56.17 60.15 -17.45
C ASP A 8 54.66 60.07 -17.10
N ILE A 9 54.09 59.24 -16.22
CA ILE A 9 54.60 58.24 -15.27
C ILE A 9 53.37 57.45 -14.74
N ILE A 10 53.52 56.12 -14.65
CA ILE A 10 53.05 55.17 -13.61
C ILE A 10 51.54 55.03 -13.32
N SER A 11 50.96 53.86 -13.03
CA SER A 11 51.25 52.41 -13.14
C SER A 11 50.16 51.71 -12.30
N LYS A 12 49.97 50.42 -12.56
CA LYS A 12 49.40 49.35 -11.72
C LYS A 12 47.87 49.20 -11.74
N ASN A 13 47.36 48.18 -12.43
CA ASN A 13 47.35 46.73 -12.10
C ASN A 13 46.01 46.40 -11.43
N GLU A 14 45.31 45.31 -11.68
CA GLU A 14 45.54 44.11 -12.50
C GLU A 14 44.18 43.40 -12.56
N ALA A 15 43.86 42.79 -13.71
CA ALA A 15 42.85 41.74 -13.79
C ALA A 15 43.43 40.43 -13.19
N PRO A 16 42.60 39.38 -13.07
CA PRO A 16 42.79 38.27 -14.01
C PRO A 16 41.44 37.84 -14.64
N GLU A 17 41.30 37.51 -15.93
CA GLU A 17 42.01 36.59 -16.83
C GLU A 17 41.12 35.34 -17.12
N ILE A 18 40.47 35.36 -18.31
CA ILE A 18 40.06 34.30 -19.30
C ILE A 18 39.40 32.98 -18.81
N ALA A 19 38.19 32.64 -19.27
CA ALA A 19 37.75 32.16 -20.60
C ALA A 19 37.99 30.66 -20.86
N ALA A 20 36.90 29.93 -21.13
CA ALA A 20 36.78 28.95 -22.23
C ALA A 20 35.46 28.15 -22.09
N ALA A 21 34.61 28.20 -23.11
CA ALA A 21 33.65 27.13 -23.40
C ALA A 21 34.41 25.97 -24.11
N PRO A 22 33.87 24.74 -24.11
CA PRO A 22 33.14 24.35 -25.32
C PRO A 22 31.89 23.48 -25.07
N ALA A 23 30.99 23.53 -26.05
CA ALA A 23 29.79 22.71 -26.18
C ALA A 23 30.12 21.22 -26.42
N ASN A 24 29.27 20.32 -25.90
CA ASN A 24 29.09 19.00 -26.50
C ASN A 24 27.68 18.46 -26.27
N LEU A 25 27.07 17.97 -27.37
CA LEU A 25 25.75 17.36 -27.45
C LEU A 25 25.69 16.07 -26.60
N ALA A 26 24.66 15.97 -25.76
CA ALA A 26 24.13 14.68 -25.33
C ALA A 26 22.61 14.77 -25.20
N SER A 27 21.93 14.33 -26.26
CA SER A 27 20.55 13.89 -26.19
C SER A 27 20.45 12.74 -25.18
N ALA A 28 19.72 12.96 -24.08
CA ALA A 28 18.95 11.96 -23.33
C ALA A 28 18.59 12.55 -21.95
N ARG A 29 17.37 12.23 -21.47
CA ARG A 29 16.86 12.44 -20.11
C ARG A 29 16.10 13.73 -19.83
N GLN A 30 14.98 13.93 -20.52
CA GLN A 30 13.83 14.58 -19.90
C GLN A 30 12.55 13.77 -20.12
N SER A 31 12.64 12.48 -19.80
CA SER A 31 11.49 11.68 -19.37
C SER A 31 11.57 11.53 -17.86
N ALA A 32 11.55 12.66 -17.15
CA ALA A 32 11.45 12.67 -15.69
C ALA A 32 9.99 12.35 -15.34
N ALA A 33 9.75 11.04 -15.22
CA ALA A 33 8.80 10.39 -14.34
C ALA A 33 7.66 11.28 -13.83
N ASN A 34 6.46 11.04 -14.37
CA ASN A 34 5.21 11.22 -13.64
C ASN A 34 5.28 10.32 -12.39
N ASP A 35 5.86 10.86 -11.32
CA ASP A 35 5.77 10.37 -9.96
C ASP A 35 4.34 10.71 -9.48
N GLU A 36 3.34 9.98 -10.02
CA GLU A 36 2.03 9.88 -9.39
C GLU A 36 2.20 9.08 -8.10
N LYS A 37 2.81 9.74 -7.10
CA LYS A 37 2.77 9.34 -5.70
C LYS A 37 1.32 9.08 -5.35
N SER A 38 1.01 7.80 -5.23
CA SER A 38 -0.22 7.28 -4.65
C SER A 38 -0.57 8.14 -3.45
N ARG A 39 -1.66 8.91 -3.56
CA ARG A 39 -2.17 9.73 -2.46
C ARG A 39 -2.67 8.77 -1.40
N MET A 40 -1.78 8.30 -0.53
CA MET A 40 -2.12 7.66 0.71
C MET A 40 -2.96 8.67 1.49
N LYS A 41 -4.28 8.45 1.48
CA LYS A 41 -5.20 9.24 2.30
C LYS A 41 -4.90 8.85 3.74
N ASP A 42 -4.34 9.78 4.49
CA ASP A 42 -4.19 9.66 5.94
C ASP A 42 -5.58 9.50 6.56
N ILE A 43 -5.92 8.28 6.98
CA ILE A 43 -7.19 7.99 7.64
C ILE A 43 -6.98 8.30 9.12
N LYS A 44 -7.53 9.44 9.58
CA LYS A 44 -7.57 9.76 11.01
C LYS A 44 -8.35 8.67 11.75
N TYR A 45 -7.63 7.84 12.50
CA TYR A 45 -8.22 6.80 13.33
C TYR A 45 -8.93 7.44 14.52
N HIS A 46 -10.26 7.41 14.51
CA HIS A 46 -11.08 7.73 15.67
C HIS A 46 -11.40 6.41 16.39
N PRO A 47 -10.92 6.19 17.62
CA PRO A 47 -11.29 5.01 18.39
C PRO A 47 -12.81 5.03 18.61
N LYS A 48 -13.54 4.21 17.89
CA LYS A 48 -14.96 3.96 18.15
C LYS A 48 -15.02 2.82 19.16
N LEU A 49 -15.92 2.95 20.14
CA LEU A 49 -16.25 1.83 21.00
C LEU A 49 -17.15 0.89 20.17
N THR A 50 -16.53 -0.06 19.47
CA THR A 50 -17.27 -1.02 18.64
C THR A 50 -17.72 -2.21 19.49
N GLY A 51 -18.96 -2.67 19.26
CA GLY A 51 -19.50 -3.82 19.98
C GLY A 51 -18.90 -5.14 19.48
N PRO A 52 -19.10 -6.27 20.19
CA PRO A 52 -18.56 -7.57 19.81
C PRO A 52 -18.95 -8.06 18.40
N VAL A 53 -20.11 -7.63 17.90
CA VAL A 53 -20.55 -7.91 16.51
C VAL A 53 -19.85 -6.99 15.52
N ASP A 54 -19.70 -5.71 15.84
CA ASP A 54 -19.12 -4.73 14.94
C ASP A 54 -17.62 -4.98 14.73
N GLU A 55 -16.92 -5.42 15.77
CA GLU A 55 -15.51 -5.83 15.69
C GLU A 55 -15.27 -6.82 14.54
N LEU A 56 -16.18 -7.78 14.32
CA LEU A 56 -16.06 -8.77 13.23
C LEU A 56 -16.18 -8.11 11.85
N GLY A 57 -16.97 -7.04 11.72
CA GLY A 57 -17.19 -6.30 10.49
C GLY A 57 -16.12 -5.25 10.20
N GLU A 58 -15.27 -4.94 11.16
CA GLU A 58 -14.16 -3.99 11.01
C GLU A 58 -12.81 -4.67 10.74
N ILE A 59 -12.76 -6.01 10.72
CA ILE A 59 -11.52 -6.75 10.47
C ILE A 59 -11.03 -6.48 9.05
N ASP A 60 -9.90 -5.79 8.95
CA ASP A 60 -9.11 -5.61 7.75
C ASP A 60 -7.88 -6.54 7.75
N VAL A 61 -7.09 -6.45 6.68
CA VAL A 61 -5.88 -7.27 6.51
C VAL A 61 -4.86 -7.00 7.62
N VAL A 62 -4.72 -5.74 8.03
CA VAL A 62 -3.74 -5.33 9.05
C VAL A 62 -4.13 -5.89 10.41
N ASN A 63 -5.40 -5.75 10.80
CA ASN A 63 -5.94 -6.28 12.04
C ASN A 63 -5.90 -7.81 12.06
N PHE A 64 -6.20 -8.47 10.95
CA PHE A 64 -6.08 -9.92 10.82
C PHE A 64 -4.64 -10.40 11.10
N ARG A 65 -3.64 -9.78 10.47
CA ARG A 65 -2.21 -10.09 10.70
C ARG A 65 -1.74 -9.75 12.11
N ARG A 66 -2.39 -8.80 12.79
CA ARG A 66 -2.14 -8.47 14.21
C ARG A 66 -2.76 -9.47 15.17
N LEU A 67 -3.86 -10.15 14.80
CA LEU A 67 -4.47 -11.17 15.66
C LEU A 67 -3.48 -12.32 15.89
N ASN A 68 -2.78 -12.74 14.86
CA ASN A 68 -1.66 -13.67 14.95
C ASN A 68 -0.85 -13.63 13.64
N SER A 69 0.45 -13.91 13.71
CA SER A 69 1.29 -14.06 12.51
C SER A 69 0.92 -15.28 11.67
N ASP A 70 0.37 -16.34 12.30
CA ASP A 70 -0.19 -17.50 11.62
C ASP A 70 -1.66 -17.22 11.21
N PRO A 71 -1.98 -17.19 9.90
CA PRO A 71 -3.34 -16.97 9.42
C PRO A 71 -4.37 -17.95 10.00
N GLY A 72 -4.00 -19.22 10.17
CA GLY A 72 -4.89 -20.25 10.71
C GLY A 72 -5.28 -19.95 12.16
N VAL A 73 -4.32 -19.52 12.98
CA VAL A 73 -4.60 -19.11 14.37
C VAL A 73 -5.42 -17.82 14.41
N ALA A 74 -5.18 -16.87 13.51
CA ALA A 74 -5.99 -15.67 13.39
C ALA A 74 -7.45 -16.00 13.03
N ALA A 75 -7.68 -16.93 12.10
CA ALA A 75 -9.00 -17.40 11.73
C ALA A 75 -9.72 -18.12 12.88
N GLU A 76 -9.00 -18.95 13.65
CA GLU A 76 -9.57 -19.60 14.83
C GLU A 76 -10.01 -18.55 15.87
N LYS A 77 -9.25 -17.48 16.09
CA LYS A 77 -9.68 -16.37 16.97
C LYS A 77 -10.97 -15.72 16.51
N ILE A 78 -11.15 -15.54 15.20
CA ILE A 78 -12.39 -14.99 14.62
C ILE A 78 -13.55 -15.94 14.84
N LYS A 79 -13.34 -17.24 14.62
CA LYS A 79 -14.33 -18.29 14.90
C LYS A 79 -14.73 -18.31 16.37
N GLN A 80 -13.77 -18.19 17.29
CA GLN A 80 -14.05 -18.10 18.72
C GLN A 80 -14.88 -16.85 19.07
N LYS A 81 -14.61 -15.69 18.45
CA LYS A 81 -15.48 -14.50 18.61
C LYS A 81 -16.93 -14.79 18.20
N VAL A 82 -17.14 -15.47 17.06
CA VAL A 82 -18.50 -15.88 16.63
C VAL A 82 -19.13 -16.87 17.60
N LYS A 83 -18.35 -17.84 18.12
CA LYS A 83 -18.83 -18.81 19.12
C LYS A 83 -19.21 -18.14 20.45
N ASN A 84 -18.48 -17.12 20.87
CA ASN A 84 -18.84 -16.34 22.06
C ASN A 84 -20.18 -15.63 21.89
N LEU A 85 -20.44 -15.06 20.69
CA LEU A 85 -21.75 -14.49 20.36
C LEU A 85 -22.87 -15.53 20.39
N GLU A 86 -22.59 -16.75 19.94
CA GLU A 86 -23.54 -17.88 19.98
C GLU A 86 -23.91 -18.27 21.40
N ALA A 87 -22.94 -18.27 22.33
CA ALA A 87 -23.19 -18.54 23.74
C ALA A 87 -24.16 -17.53 24.39
N GLU A 88 -24.24 -16.31 23.85
CA GLU A 88 -25.22 -15.32 24.28
C GLU A 88 -26.58 -15.51 23.62
N SER A 89 -26.62 -15.75 22.30
CA SER A 89 -27.83 -16.19 21.59
C SER A 89 -27.52 -16.59 20.14
N TYR A 90 -28.35 -17.48 19.58
CA TYR A 90 -28.27 -17.81 18.16
C TYR A 90 -28.45 -16.59 17.24
N THR A 91 -29.31 -15.63 17.60
CA THR A 91 -29.47 -14.38 16.84
C THR A 91 -28.18 -13.56 16.80
N LYS A 92 -27.43 -13.49 17.90
CA LYS A 92 -26.12 -12.81 17.94
C LYS A 92 -25.07 -13.53 17.10
N ARG A 93 -25.07 -14.86 17.06
CA ARG A 93 -24.25 -15.64 16.11
C ARG A 93 -24.52 -15.22 14.67
N LEU A 94 -25.79 -15.17 14.27
CA LEU A 94 -26.16 -14.77 12.90
C LEU A 94 -25.74 -13.33 12.59
N ALA A 95 -25.91 -12.41 13.54
CA ALA A 95 -25.44 -11.04 13.41
C ALA A 95 -23.91 -10.99 13.25
N GLY A 96 -23.16 -11.77 14.02
CA GLY A 96 -21.70 -11.90 13.92
C GLY A 96 -21.25 -12.43 12.56
N ILE A 97 -21.86 -13.50 12.06
CA ILE A 97 -21.54 -14.05 10.73
C ILE A 97 -21.86 -13.02 9.63
N LYS A 98 -22.99 -12.32 9.74
CA LYS A 98 -23.35 -11.26 8.78
C LYS A 98 -22.34 -10.11 8.80
N SER A 99 -21.93 -9.69 10.00
CA SER A 99 -20.92 -8.64 10.19
C SER A 99 -19.57 -9.06 9.61
N TRP A 100 -19.08 -10.26 9.94
CA TRP A 100 -17.86 -10.84 9.36
C TRP A 100 -17.86 -10.84 7.82
N ARG A 101 -18.97 -11.21 7.19
CA ARG A 101 -19.07 -11.23 5.72
C ARG A 101 -18.97 -9.83 5.10
N GLN A 102 -19.29 -8.79 5.87
CA GLN A 102 -19.18 -7.40 5.44
C GLN A 102 -17.80 -6.80 5.74
N SER A 103 -16.91 -7.54 6.40
CA SER A 103 -15.57 -7.08 6.75
C SER A 103 -14.73 -6.69 5.53
N PRO A 104 -13.85 -5.68 5.65
CA PRO A 104 -12.90 -5.33 4.60
C PRO A 104 -12.10 -6.52 4.09
N ILE A 105 -11.64 -7.41 4.98
CA ILE A 105 -10.86 -8.59 4.58
C ILE A 105 -11.68 -9.60 3.77
N ASN A 106 -12.94 -9.86 4.16
CA ASN A 106 -13.80 -10.76 3.41
C ASN A 106 -14.21 -10.17 2.05
N LYS A 107 -14.42 -8.86 1.98
CA LYS A 107 -14.64 -8.14 0.71
C LYS A 107 -13.42 -8.24 -0.20
N LEU A 108 -12.20 -8.12 0.35
CA LEU A 108 -10.97 -8.29 -0.41
C LEU A 108 -10.82 -9.71 -0.97
N TYR A 109 -11.10 -10.74 -0.15
CA TYR A 109 -11.17 -12.13 -0.60
C TYR A 109 -12.11 -12.30 -1.81
N LEU A 110 -13.33 -11.76 -1.72
CA LEU A 110 -14.30 -11.82 -2.81
C LEU A 110 -13.80 -11.06 -4.05
N ALA A 111 -13.19 -9.90 -3.87
CA ALA A 111 -12.66 -9.09 -4.98
C ALA A 111 -11.53 -9.81 -5.73
N ILE A 112 -10.60 -10.46 -5.02
CA ILE A 112 -9.53 -11.27 -5.61
C ILE A 112 -10.12 -12.44 -6.41
N GLY A 113 -11.10 -13.15 -5.84
CA GLY A 113 -11.78 -14.25 -6.52
C GLY A 113 -12.54 -13.79 -7.78
N GLN A 114 -13.27 -12.68 -7.71
CA GLN A 114 -13.96 -12.09 -8.85
C GLN A 114 -12.98 -11.66 -9.95
N GLU A 115 -11.88 -11.02 -9.58
CA GLU A 115 -10.87 -10.57 -10.52
C GLU A 115 -10.18 -11.74 -11.24
N SER A 116 -9.93 -12.85 -10.52
CA SER A 116 -9.41 -14.09 -11.10
C SER A 116 -10.35 -14.61 -12.20
N LEU A 117 -11.66 -14.63 -11.95
CA LEU A 117 -12.65 -15.04 -12.95
C LEU A 117 -12.71 -14.09 -14.15
N LEU A 118 -12.73 -12.78 -13.90
CA LEU A 118 -12.83 -11.75 -14.95
C LEU A 118 -11.61 -11.73 -15.86
N LYS A 119 -10.41 -11.84 -15.28
CA LYS A 119 -9.14 -11.83 -16.02
C LYS A 119 -8.73 -13.20 -16.54
N LYS A 120 -9.48 -14.26 -16.21
CA LYS A 120 -9.16 -15.67 -16.51
C LYS A 120 -7.74 -16.05 -16.06
N LYS A 121 -7.33 -15.56 -14.89
CA LYS A 121 -6.04 -15.84 -14.27
C LYS A 121 -6.26 -16.59 -12.96
N SER A 122 -5.26 -17.34 -12.52
CA SER A 122 -5.31 -18.00 -11.23
C SER A 122 -5.28 -16.98 -10.07
N VAL A 123 -5.79 -17.38 -8.90
CA VAL A 123 -5.76 -16.55 -7.69
C VAL A 123 -4.33 -16.12 -7.31
N PRO A 124 -3.31 -17.01 -7.31
CA PRO A 124 -1.92 -16.62 -7.07
C PRO A 124 -1.43 -15.51 -7.99
N GLU A 125 -1.73 -15.57 -9.29
CA GLU A 125 -1.34 -14.53 -10.26
C GLU A 125 -2.02 -13.19 -9.98
N ILE A 126 -3.27 -13.19 -9.52
CA ILE A 126 -3.97 -11.95 -9.13
C ILE A 126 -3.37 -11.36 -7.86
N ILE A 127 -3.06 -12.20 -6.87
CA ILE A 127 -2.41 -11.78 -5.63
C ILE A 127 -1.07 -11.12 -5.94
N GLU A 128 -0.23 -11.77 -6.76
CA GLU A 128 1.07 -11.24 -7.16
C GLU A 128 0.92 -9.91 -7.91
N ALA A 129 -0.01 -9.84 -8.87
CA ALA A 129 -0.27 -8.60 -9.60
C ALA A 129 -0.71 -7.46 -8.66
N ARG A 130 -1.58 -7.73 -7.68
CA ARG A 130 -2.00 -6.72 -6.69
C ARG A 130 -0.82 -6.25 -5.84
N ALA A 131 0.00 -7.17 -5.36
CA ALA A 131 1.19 -6.86 -4.57
C ALA A 131 2.18 -5.98 -5.35
N GLN A 132 2.45 -6.31 -6.61
CA GLN A 132 3.34 -5.53 -7.50
C GLN A 132 2.79 -4.14 -7.81
N ASN A 133 1.46 -3.99 -7.89
CA ASN A 133 0.80 -2.71 -8.16
C ASN A 133 0.52 -1.88 -6.89
N GLY A 134 0.99 -2.31 -5.71
CA GLY A 134 0.76 -1.61 -4.44
C GLY A 134 -0.71 -1.56 -4.02
N GLN A 135 -1.51 -2.52 -4.48
CA GLN A 135 -2.93 -2.66 -4.11
C GLN A 135 -3.06 -3.55 -2.87
N ASP A 136 -4.15 -3.42 -2.14
CA ASP A 136 -4.47 -4.35 -1.05
C ASP A 136 -4.56 -5.78 -1.58
N TYR A 137 -3.91 -6.70 -0.88
CA TYR A 137 -3.80 -8.11 -1.23
C TYR A 137 -3.82 -9.00 0.01
N LEU A 138 -4.19 -10.26 -0.22
CA LEU A 138 -4.03 -11.37 0.72
C LEU A 138 -2.89 -12.25 0.22
N THR A 139 -2.09 -12.82 1.11
CA THR A 139 -1.20 -13.92 0.70
C THR A 139 -2.02 -15.14 0.29
N GLN A 140 -1.40 -16.10 -0.40
CA GLN A 140 -2.09 -17.33 -0.77
C GLN A 140 -2.61 -18.08 0.46
N GLU A 141 -1.80 -18.17 1.51
CA GLU A 141 -2.18 -18.81 2.79
C GLU A 141 -3.34 -18.07 3.48
N GLU A 142 -3.33 -16.73 3.49
CA GLU A 142 -4.43 -15.93 4.03
C GLU A 142 -5.73 -16.13 3.24
N PHE A 143 -5.63 -16.16 1.91
CA PHE A 143 -6.77 -16.40 1.03
C PHE A 143 -7.40 -17.76 1.30
N ASP A 144 -6.60 -18.83 1.31
CA ASP A 144 -7.07 -20.20 1.56
C ASP A 144 -7.65 -20.36 2.97
N THR A 145 -7.06 -19.67 3.94
CA THR A 145 -7.57 -19.63 5.32
C THR A 145 -8.96 -18.97 5.37
N ILE A 146 -9.15 -17.85 4.70
CA ILE A 146 -10.45 -17.16 4.64
C ILE A 146 -11.48 -18.00 3.89
N VAL A 147 -11.09 -18.70 2.82
CA VAL A 147 -11.94 -19.68 2.13
C VAL A 147 -12.46 -20.73 3.13
N ASN A 148 -11.56 -21.32 3.92
CA ASN A 148 -11.93 -22.36 4.88
C ASN A 148 -12.80 -21.82 6.01
N LEU A 149 -12.45 -20.68 6.59
CA LEU A 149 -13.27 -20.01 7.61
C LEU A 149 -14.69 -19.72 7.09
N ASN A 150 -14.81 -19.21 5.86
CA ASN A 150 -16.11 -18.95 5.25
C ASN A 150 -16.94 -20.23 5.00
N LYS A 151 -16.29 -21.37 4.74
CA LYS A 151 -16.97 -22.67 4.62
C LYS A 151 -17.51 -23.15 5.96
N GLU A 152 -16.82 -22.86 7.06
CA GLU A 152 -17.24 -23.23 8.41
C GLU A 152 -18.33 -22.30 8.96
N LEU A 153 -18.27 -21.00 8.64
CA LEU A 153 -19.24 -19.99 9.05
C LEU A 153 -20.50 -19.97 8.14
N LYS A 154 -21.15 -21.12 8.06
CA LYS A 154 -22.46 -21.29 7.41
C LYS A 154 -23.59 -21.16 8.42
N TYR A 155 -24.72 -20.68 7.93
CA TYR A 155 -26.00 -20.63 8.63
C TYR A 155 -26.86 -21.80 8.16
#